data_AF-A0A846UT40-F1
#
_entry.id   AF-A0A846UT40-F1
#
_cell.length_a   1.000
_cell.length_b   1.000
_cell.length_c   1.000
_cell.angle_alpha   90.00
_cell.angle_beta   90.00
_cell.angle_gamma   90.00
#
_symmetry.space_group_name_H-M   'P 1'
#
loop_
_entity.id
_entity.type
_entity.pdbx_description
1 polymer ?
#
loop_
_entity_poly.entity_id
_entity_poly.type
_entity_poly.pdbx_seq_one_letter_code
_entity_poly.pdbx_strand_id
1 'polypeptide(L)' 'MDAASIVEYQDMNEDRIKGQWKQLQGKLKARWGKLTDDDLKVAEGSSEYLAGKLQERYGIARDEAMKQLKEFDESGR' A
#
# COMPACT_ATOMS: atom_id res chain seq x y z
N MET A 1 -8.15 -26.23 -11.90
CA MET A 1 -7.66 -25.17 -11.01
C MET A 1 -6.52 -24.51 -11.73
N ASP A 2 -6.89 -23.56 -12.57
CA ASP A 2 -6.04 -22.97 -13.58
C ASP A 2 -5.07 -22.00 -12.92
N ALA A 3 -3.77 -22.24 -13.14
CA ALA A 3 -2.67 -21.42 -12.64
C ALA A 3 -2.71 -19.96 -13.16
N ALA A 4 -3.58 -19.67 -14.14
CA ALA A 4 -3.82 -18.33 -14.66
C ALA A 4 -4.58 -17.41 -13.69
N SER A 5 -5.24 -17.93 -12.65
CA SER A 5 -6.08 -17.11 -11.77
C SER A 5 -5.35 -16.48 -10.58
N ILE A 6 -4.05 -16.75 -10.39
CA ILE A 6 -3.28 -16.30 -9.21
C ILE A 6 -2.49 -14.99 -9.50
N VAL A 7 -2.35 -14.60 -10.76
CA VAL A 7 -1.43 -13.51 -11.16
C VAL A 7 -2.11 -12.14 -11.28
N GLU A 8 -3.45 -12.07 -11.30
CA GLU A 8 -4.19 -10.86 -11.73
C GLU A 8 -4.75 -10.00 -10.58
N TYR A 9 -4.24 -10.14 -9.35
CA TYR A 9 -4.73 -9.38 -8.18
C TYR A 9 -3.79 -8.25 -7.72
N GLN A 10 -2.61 -8.10 -8.33
CA GLN A 10 -1.56 -7.18 -7.84
C GLN A 10 -1.50 -5.84 -8.60
N ASP A 11 -2.01 -5.77 -9.83
CA ASP A 11 -1.63 -4.68 -10.75
C ASP A 11 -2.50 -3.41 -10.64
N MET A 12 -3.80 -3.55 -10.34
CA MET A 12 -4.74 -2.41 -10.42
C MET A 12 -4.53 -1.30 -9.37
N ASN A 13 -3.87 -1.58 -8.25
CA ASN A 13 -3.74 -0.62 -7.14
C ASN A 13 -2.42 0.18 -7.16
N GLU A 14 -1.38 -0.39 -7.77
CA GLU A 14 -0.06 0.25 -7.83
C GLU A 14 -0.06 1.55 -8.62
N ASP A 15 -0.72 1.58 -9.78
CA ASP A 15 -0.73 2.75 -10.66
C ASP A 15 -1.33 4.00 -10.00
N ARG A 16 -2.36 3.82 -9.17
CA ARG A 16 -3.10 4.94 -8.56
C ARG A 16 -2.41 5.50 -7.32
N ILE A 17 -1.92 4.64 -6.42
CA ILE A 17 -1.16 5.09 -5.24
C ILE A 17 0.11 5.82 -5.70
N LYS A 18 0.77 5.32 -6.75
CA LYS A 18 1.96 5.95 -7.33
C LYS A 18 1.64 7.30 -7.96
N GLY A 19 0.59 7.39 -8.77
CA GLY A 19 0.19 8.64 -9.44
C GLY A 19 -0.27 9.75 -8.47
N GLN A 20 -0.89 9.38 -7.35
CA GLN A 20 -1.42 10.33 -6.37
C GLN A 20 -0.62 10.41 -5.07
N TRP A 21 0.60 9.86 -5.05
CA TRP A 21 1.40 9.67 -3.85
C TRP A 21 1.43 10.87 -2.92
N LYS A 22 1.82 12.04 -3.43
CA LYS A 22 1.92 13.29 -2.65
C LYS A 22 0.62 13.69 -1.96
N GLN A 23 -0.53 13.43 -2.59
CA GLN A 23 -1.84 13.75 -2.00
C GLN A 23 -2.28 12.69 -0.98
N LEU A 24 -1.83 11.45 -1.17
CA LEU A 24 -2.18 10.33 -0.30
C LEU A 24 -1.29 10.26 0.95
N GLN A 25 -0.05 10.75 0.92
CA GLN A 25 0.88 10.73 2.07
C GLN A 25 0.25 11.16 3.39
N GLY A 26 -0.50 12.26 3.41
CA GLY A 26 -1.21 12.71 4.63
C GLY A 26 -2.28 11.72 5.10
N LYS A 27 -3.03 11.14 4.16
CA LYS A 27 -4.06 10.12 4.44
C LYS A 27 -3.45 8.79 4.87
N LEU A 28 -2.34 8.36 4.23
CA LEU A 28 -1.57 7.18 4.60
C LEU A 28 -1.04 7.33 6.04
N LYS A 29 -0.46 8.47 6.38
CA LYS A 29 0.01 8.75 7.75
C LYS A 29 -1.13 8.75 8.77
N ALA A 30 -2.29 9.29 8.41
CA ALA A 30 -3.47 9.28 9.28
C ALA A 30 -4.03 7.86 9.48
N ARG A 31 -4.08 7.04 8.42
CA ARG A 31 -4.52 5.64 8.45
C ARG A 31 -3.55 4.77 9.25
N TRP A 32 -2.26 4.96 9.05
CA TRP A 32 -1.18 4.18 9.65
C TRP A 32 -0.26 5.09 10.46
N GLY A 33 -0.69 5.47 11.67
CA GLY A 33 0.07 6.39 12.54
C GLY A 33 1.49 5.97 12.93
N LYS A 34 1.88 4.69 12.77
CA LYS A 34 3.28 4.24 12.94
C LYS A 34 4.18 4.54 11.74
N LEU A 35 3.62 4.88 10.57
CA LEU A 35 4.40 5.35 9.43
C LEU A 35 4.86 6.78 9.70
N THR A 36 6.14 7.05 9.50
CA THR A 36 6.69 8.40 9.61
C THR A 36 6.66 9.11 8.26
N ASP A 37 6.83 10.44 8.27
CA ASP A 37 7.02 11.19 7.03
C ASP A 37 8.23 10.68 6.24
N ASP A 38 9.27 10.19 6.91
CA ASP A 38 10.45 9.62 6.28
C ASP A 38 10.12 8.31 5.54
N ASP A 39 9.38 7.40 6.18
CA ASP A 39 8.90 6.16 5.54
C ASP A 39 8.12 6.48 4.27
N LEU A 40 7.25 7.50 4.33
CA LEU A 40 6.40 7.93 3.22
C LEU A 40 7.14 8.76 2.18
N LYS A 41 8.27 9.38 2.52
CA LYS A 41 9.06 10.19 1.59
C LYS A 41 9.96 9.33 0.71
N VAL A 42 10.42 8.19 1.24
CA VAL A 42 11.26 7.22 0.55
C VAL A 42 10.45 6.27 -0.32
N ALA A 43 9.20 5.99 0.05
CA ALA A 43 8.27 5.26 -0.80
C ALA A 43 8.13 5.98 -2.15
N GLU A 44 8.65 5.40 -3.23
CA GLU A 44 8.51 5.91 -4.61
C GLU A 44 7.06 5.85 -5.14
N GLY A 45 6.07 5.87 -4.26
CA GLY A 45 4.67 5.70 -4.63
C GLY A 45 4.22 4.25 -4.79
N SER A 46 5.11 3.27 -4.66
CA SER A 46 4.77 1.86 -4.87
C SER A 46 4.07 1.25 -3.65
N SER A 47 2.94 0.59 -3.91
CA SER A 47 2.21 -0.25 -2.94
C SER A 47 3.12 -1.31 -2.32
N GLU A 48 4.06 -1.83 -3.11
CA GLU A 48 4.99 -2.86 -2.66
C GLU A 48 5.93 -2.38 -1.55
N TYR A 49 6.47 -1.16 -1.69
CA TYR A 49 7.32 -0.54 -0.68
C TYR A 49 6.52 -0.26 0.60
N LEU A 50 5.30 0.28 0.44
CA LEU A 50 4.38 0.51 1.56
C LEU A 50 4.07 -0.78 2.30
N ALA A 51 3.81 -1.88 1.57
CA ALA A 51 3.57 -3.18 2.17
C ALA A 51 4.81 -3.66 2.96
N GLY A 52 6.02 -3.43 2.44
CA GLY A 52 7.27 -3.65 3.19
C GLY A 52 7.30 -2.87 4.51
N LYS A 53 7.03 -1.56 4.47
CA LYS A 53 7.01 -0.72 5.67
C LYS A 53 5.93 -1.11 6.66
N LEU A 54 4.76 -1.52 6.20
CA LEU A 54 3.69 -1.99 7.07
C LEU A 54 4.09 -3.28 7.79
N GLN A 55 4.75 -4.22 7.10
CA GLN A 55 5.31 -5.41 7.74
C GLN A 55 6.34 -5.03 8.81
N GLU A 56 7.29 -4.13 8.51
CA GLU A 56 8.33 -3.70 9.44
C GLU A 56 7.77 -2.96 10.68
N ARG A 57 6.81 -2.06 10.48
CA ARG A 57 6.26 -1.19 11.54
C ARG A 57 5.19 -1.86 12.39
N TYR A 58 4.40 -2.75 11.79
CA TYR A 58 3.24 -3.38 12.43
C TYR A 58 3.44 -4.86 12.71
N GLY A 59 4.47 -5.50 12.16
CA GLY A 59 4.72 -6.93 12.34
C GLY A 59 3.65 -7.81 11.68
N ILE A 60 2.99 -7.30 10.64
CA ILE A 60 1.94 -8.02 9.91
C ILE A 60 2.52 -8.79 8.73
N ALA A 61 1.77 -9.75 8.20
CA ALA A 61 2.15 -10.45 6.98
C ALA A 61 1.97 -9.56 5.74
N ARG A 62 2.73 -9.83 4.67
CA ARG A 62 2.64 -9.09 3.40
C ARG A 62 1.23 -9.11 2.80
N ASP A 63 0.53 -10.23 2.90
CA ASP A 63 -0.84 -10.37 2.39
C ASP A 63 -1.80 -9.40 3.09
N GLU A 64 -1.71 -9.32 4.41
CA GLU A 64 -2.51 -8.39 5.22
C GLU A 64 -2.13 -6.93 4.94
N ALA A 65 -0.84 -6.65 4.72
CA ALA A 65 -0.40 -5.31 4.32
C ALA A 65 -0.98 -4.90 2.96
N MET A 66 -0.93 -5.79 1.96
CA MET A 66 -1.49 -5.56 0.63
C MET A 66 -3.00 -5.38 0.67
N LYS A 67 -3.70 -6.17 1.50
CA LYS A 67 -5.14 -6.03 1.73
C LYS A 67 -5.49 -4.66 2.31
N GLN A 68 -4.77 -4.19 3.33
CA GLN A 68 -5.01 -2.87 3.92
C GLN A 68 -4.75 -1.73 2.91
N LEU A 69 -3.76 -1.88 2.03
CA LEU A 69 -3.49 -0.93 0.95
C LEU A 69 -4.61 -0.91 -0.09
N LYS A 70 -5.17 -2.09 -0.41
CA LYS A 70 -6.35 -2.21 -1.26
C LYS A 70 -7.56 -1.51 -0.64
N GLU A 71 -7.85 -1.79 0.62
CA GLU A 71 -8.93 -1.13 1.35
C GLU A 71 -8.76 0.40 1.41
N PHE A 72 -7.52 0.88 1.55
CA PHE A 72 -7.23 2.31 1.53
C PHE A 72 -7.56 2.96 0.18
N ASP A 73 -7.18 2.33 -0.93
CA ASP A 73 -7.47 2.83 -2.28
C ASP A 73 -8.98 2.81 -2.60
N GLU A 74 -9.67 1.75 -2.20
CA GLU A 74 -11.11 1.57 -2.38
C GLU A 74 -11.93 2.53 -1.49
N SER A 75 -11.45 2.84 -0.28
CA SER A 75 -12.07 3.78 0.65
C SER A 75 -11.82 5.25 0.27
N GLY A 76 -11.00 5.52 -0.74
CA GLY A 76 -10.77 6.86 -1.29
C GLY A 76 -11.88 7.38 -2.23
N ARG A 77 -13.04 6.71 -2.29
CA ARG A 77 -14.26 7.20 -2.97
C ARG A 77 -14.91 8.36 -2.22
#